data_AF-A0A972Q4P5-F1
#
_entry.id   AF-A0A972Q4P5-F1
#
_cell.length_a   1.000
_cell.length_b   1.000
_cell.length_c   1.000
_cell.angle_alpha   90.00
_cell.angle_beta   90.00
_cell.angle_gamma   90.00
#
_symmetry.space_group_name_H-M   'P 1'
#
loop_
_entity.id
_entity.type
_entity.pdbx_description
1 polymer ?
#
loop_
_entity_poly.entity_id
_entity_poly.type
_entity_poly.pdbx_seq_one_letter_code
_entity_poly.pdbx_strand_id
1 'polypeptide(L)'
;MTCAECQAGQLRRHYITYFTWLGNELITVPDFPSWVCDVCGRREYDPQALNRLMMLLSPEAGKLVKKKRTKKQTRASNEAQPPKPDAA
;
A
#
# COMPACT_ATOMS: atom_id res chain seq x y z
N MET A 1 -26.89 2.35 -1.02
CA MET A 1 -26.93 0.94 -0.60
C MET A 1 -27.67 0.88 0.72
N THR A 2 -28.58 -0.08 0.88
CA THR A 2 -29.39 -0.19 2.10
C THR A 2 -28.49 -0.50 3.29
N CYS A 3 -28.70 0.19 4.41
CA CYS A 3 -27.92 -0.01 5.62
C CYS A 3 -28.22 -1.40 6.22
N ALA A 4 -27.19 -2.23 6.39
CA ALA A 4 -27.36 -3.59 6.93
C ALA A 4 -27.76 -3.62 8.42
N GLU A 5 -27.56 -2.53 9.16
CA GLU A 5 -27.86 -2.45 10.59
C GLU A 5 -29.32 -2.11 10.89
N CYS A 6 -29.86 -1.10 10.20
CA CYS A 6 -31.25 -0.68 10.45
C CYS A 6 -32.23 -1.14 9.36
N GLN A 7 -31.75 -1.58 8.20
CA GLN A 7 -32.55 -2.00 7.03
C GLN A 7 -33.56 -0.95 6.48
N ALA A 8 -33.64 0.23 7.10
CA ALA A 8 -34.53 1.32 6.72
C ALA A 8 -33.79 2.43 5.96
N GLY A 9 -32.58 2.79 6.42
CA GLY A 9 -31.79 3.88 5.86
C GLY A 9 -30.93 3.49 4.66
N GLN A 10 -30.42 4.51 3.97
CA GLN A 10 -29.46 4.39 2.89
C GLN A 10 -28.10 4.94 3.33
N LEU A 11 -27.04 4.20 3.01
CA LEU A 11 -25.68 4.67 3.16
C LEU A 11 -25.38 5.75 2.11
N ARG A 12 -25.11 6.97 2.56
CA ARG A 12 -24.77 8.16 1.75
C ARG A 12 -23.30 8.53 1.92
N ARG A 13 -22.66 9.05 0.88
CA ARG A 13 -21.25 9.47 0.96
C ARG A 13 -21.11 10.76 1.77
N HIS A 14 -20.23 10.75 2.75
CA HIS A 14 -19.87 11.90 3.58
C HIS A 14 -18.35 11.97 3.77
N TYR A 15 -17.85 13.18 4.02
CA TYR A 15 -16.48 13.43 4.42
C TYR A 15 -16.49 13.79 5.90
N ILE A 16 -15.85 12.96 6.72
CA ILE A 16 -15.88 13.09 8.19
C ILE A 16 -14.47 13.02 8.75
N THR A 17 -14.27 13.42 10.01
CA THR A 17 -12.99 13.20 10.67
C THR A 17 -12.85 11.74 11.09
N TYR A 18 -11.81 11.07 10.60
CA TYR A 18 -11.41 9.75 11.06
C TYR A 18 -10.45 9.87 12.24
N PHE A 19 -10.68 9.06 13.28
CA PHE A 19 -9.85 9.02 14.48
C PHE A 19 -9.27 7.62 14.63
N THR A 20 -7.97 7.54 14.90
CA THR A 20 -7.31 6.27 15.23
C THR A 20 -6.19 6.49 16.22
N TRP A 21 -5.85 5.45 16.97
CA TRP A 21 -4.72 5.47 17.88
C TRP A 21 -3.50 4.83 17.23
N LEU A 22 -2.34 5.48 17.35
CA LEU A 22 -1.05 4.90 17.01
C LEU A 22 -0.19 4.90 18.27
N GLY A 23 -0.13 3.75 18.94
CA GLY A 23 0.45 3.67 20.29
C GLY A 23 -0.35 4.52 21.27
N ASN A 24 0.29 5.53 21.87
CA ASN A 24 -0.32 6.47 22.81
C ASN A 24 -0.71 7.82 22.17
N GLU A 25 -0.54 7.96 20.85
CA GLU A 25 -0.88 9.18 20.13
C GLU A 25 -2.21 9.02 19.41
N LEU A 26 -3.10 10.01 19.57
CA LEU A 26 -4.36 10.10 18.85
C LEU A 26 -4.11 10.80 17.51
N ILE A 27 -4.39 10.09 16.42
CA ILE A 27 -4.32 10.63 15.06
C ILE A 27 -5.71 11.02 14.61
N THR A 28 -5.82 12.21 14.03
CA THR A 28 -7.05 12.72 13.44
C THR A 28 -6.82 13.02 11.96
N VAL A 29 -7.72 12.55 11.10
CA VAL A 29 -7.63 12.78 9.66
C VAL A 29 -8.93 13.46 9.21
N PRO A 30 -8.89 14.78 8.91
CA PRO A 30 -10.07 15.49 8.41
C PRO A 30 -10.44 15.02 7.00
N ASP A 31 -11.66 15.34 6.58
CA ASP A 31 -12.17 15.06 5.23
C ASP A 31 -11.99 13.60 4.77
N PHE A 32 -12.15 12.65 5.68
CA PHE A 32 -11.99 11.24 5.40
C PHE A 32 -13.26 10.68 4.74
N PRO A 33 -13.15 10.01 3.57
CA PRO A 33 -14.31 9.50 2.86
C PRO A 33 -14.96 8.34 3.63
N SER A 34 -16.26 8.46 3.87
CA SER A 34 -17.08 7.42 4.48
C SER A 34 -18.48 7.37 3.85
N TRP A 35 -19.18 6.27 4.12
CA TRP A 35 -20.61 6.15 3.96
C TRP A 35 -21.28 6.20 5.32
N VAL A 36 -22.26 7.09 5.49
CA VAL A 36 -23.04 7.24 6.72
C VAL A 36 -24.50 6.96 6.42
N CYS A 37 -25.13 6.15 7.27
CA CYS A 37 -26.56 5.87 7.17
C CYS A 37 -27.35 7.13 7.55
N ASP A 38 -28.24 7.56 6.67
CA ASP A 38 -29.11 8.73 6.88
C ASP A 38 -30.18 8.55 7.98
N VAL A 39 -30.36 7.33 8.49
CA VAL A 39 -31.31 7.01 9.56
C VAL A 39 -30.61 6.68 10.88
N CYS A 40 -29.76 5.65 10.92
CA CYS A 40 -29.15 5.17 12.17
C CYS A 40 -27.73 5.68 12.43
N GLY A 41 -27.10 6.36 11.47
CA GLY A 41 -25.75 6.90 11.62
C GLY A 41 -24.60 5.88 11.54
N ARG A 42 -24.87 4.61 11.21
CA ARG A 42 -23.83 3.60 10.89
C ARG A 42 -22.82 4.17 9.89
N ARG A 43 -21.52 3.95 10.15
CA ARG A 43 -20.42 4.45 9.33
C ARG A 43 -19.62 3.31 8.73
N GLU A 44 -19.30 3.44 7.45
CA GLU A 44 -18.38 2.56 6.73
C GLU A 44 -17.32 3.41 6.04
N TYR A 45 -16.07 3.21 6.38
CA TYR A 45 -14.95 3.98 5.84
C TYR A 45 -14.51 3.45 4.47
N ASP A 46 -14.01 4.32 3.59
CA ASP A 46 -13.49 3.89 2.28
C ASP A 46 -12.26 2.97 2.46
N PRO A 47 -12.33 1.71 1.98
CA PRO A 47 -11.23 0.75 2.18
C PRO A 47 -9.93 1.19 1.51
N GLN A 48 -10.00 1.90 0.38
CA GLN A 48 -8.80 2.38 -0.31
C GLN A 48 -8.15 3.54 0.46
N ALA A 49 -8.97 4.45 1.02
CA ALA A 49 -8.47 5.50 1.88
C ALA A 49 -7.84 4.95 3.16
N LEU A 50 -8.45 3.93 3.79
CA LEU A 50 -7.88 3.26 4.96
C LEU A 50 -6.54 2.60 4.66
N ASN A 51 -6.44 1.86 3.55
CA ASN A 51 -5.18 1.22 3.16
C ASN A 51 -4.07 2.24 2.94
N ARG A 52 -4.37 3.37 2.29
CA ARG A 52 -3.41 4.47 2.11
C ARG A 52 -2.99 5.09 3.43
N LEU A 53 -3.93 5.33 4.34
CA LEU A 53 -3.63 5.83 5.66
C LEU A 53 -2.71 4.86 6.42
N MET A 54 -3.02 3.56 6.40
CA MET A 54 -2.20 2.55 7.05
C MET A 54 -0.77 2.49 6.48
N MET A 55 -0.60 2.66 5.17
CA MET A 55 0.73 2.76 4.56
C MET A 55 1.50 4.00 5.03
N LEU A 56 0.82 5.14 5.20
CA LEU A 56 1.45 6.38 5.69
C LEU A 56 1.82 6.29 7.17
N LEU A 57 0.99 5.62 7.98
CA LEU A 57 1.23 5.41 9.41
C LEU A 57 2.21 4.27 9.69
N SER A 58 2.57 3.47 8.68
CA SER A 58 3.52 2.39 8.84
C SER A 58 4.90 2.95 9.23
N PRO A 59 5.61 2.37 10.22
CA PRO A 59 6.93 2.85 10.66
C PRO A 59 8.01 2.82 9.57
N GLU A 60 7.75 2.09 8.49
CA GLU A 60 8.60 1.99 7.30
C GLU A 60 8.29 3.05 6.24
N ALA A 61 7.29 3.91 6.46
CA ALA A 61 6.93 5.00 5.57
C ALA A 61 8.16 5.89 5.31
N GLY A 62 8.60 5.95 4.06
CA GLY A 62 9.76 6.75 3.64
C GLY A 62 11.12 6.06 3.75
N LYS A 63 11.23 4.83 4.26
CA LYS A 63 12.50 4.10 4.22
C LYS A 63 12.76 3.67 2.78
N LEU A 64 13.74 4.31 2.12
CA LEU A 64 14.22 3.90 0.81
C LEU A 64 14.59 2.42 0.88
N VAL A 65 13.87 1.59 0.12
CA VAL A 65 14.24 0.19 -0.08
C VAL A 65 15.64 0.23 -0.67
N LYS A 66 16.65 -0.07 0.14
CA LYS A 66 18.05 -0.14 -0.30
C LYS A 66 18.10 -1.24 -1.34
N LYS A 67 17.99 -0.88 -2.63
CA LYS A 67 18.20 -1.82 -3.75
C LYS A 67 19.60 -2.40 -3.54
N LYS A 68 19.66 -3.66 -3.09
CA LYS A 68 20.90 -4.42 -3.10
C LYS A 68 21.35 -4.43 -4.57
N ARG A 69 22.35 -3.60 -4.89
CA ARG A 69 23.02 -3.63 -6.19
C ARG A 69 23.61 -5.03 -6.33
N THR A 70 22.90 -5.91 -7.03
CA THR A 70 23.46 -7.18 -7.48
C THR A 70 24.68 -6.84 -8.32
N LYS A 71 25.88 -7.03 -7.77
CA LYS A 71 27.12 -6.88 -8.54
C LYS A 71 27.04 -7.90 -9.68
N LYS A 72 26.74 -7.45 -10.89
CA LYS A 72 27.04 -8.20 -12.11
C LYS A 72 28.56 -8.37 -12.11
N GLN A 73 29.05 -9.54 -11.71
CA GLN A 73 30.38 -9.98 -12.09
C GLN A 73 30.36 -10.17 -13.60
N THR A 74 30.76 -9.13 -14.33
CA THR A 74 31.30 -9.25 -15.67
C THR A 74 32.51 -10.17 -15.60
N ARG A 75 32.33 -11.45 -15.92
CA ARG A 75 33.41 -12.31 -16.40
C ARG A 75 33.79 -11.80 -17.79
N ALA A 76 34.70 -10.85 -17.82
CA ALA A 76 35.41 -10.46 -19.03
C ALA A 76 36.54 -11.47 -19.27
N SER A 77 36.50 -12.08 -20.46
CA SER A 77 37.60 -12.53 -21.31
C SER A 77 38.75 -13.35 -20.70
N ASN A 78 38.82 -14.61 -21.11
CA ASN A 78 40.08 -15.15 -21.62
C ASN A 78 39.82 -15.73 -23.01
N GLU A 79 40.47 -15.13 -24.00
CA GLU A 79 40.33 -15.35 -25.42
C GLU A 79 41.40 -16.33 -25.94
N ALA A 80 41.02 -17.09 -26.96
CA ALA A 80 41.83 -17.77 -27.99
C ALA A 80 42.67 -19.02 -27.62
N GLN A 81 42.31 -20.15 -28.25
CA GLN A 81 43.24 -20.80 -29.19
C GLN A 81 42.48 -21.63 -30.27
N PRO A 82 42.88 -21.56 -31.57
CA PRO A 82 42.21 -22.23 -32.69
C PRO A 82 42.60 -23.71 -32.81
N PRO A 83 41.74 -24.59 -33.38
CA PRO A 83 42.14 -25.95 -33.70
C PRO A 83 42.87 -26.04 -35.06
N LYS A 84 44.09 -26.58 -35.04
CA LYS A 84 44.67 -27.42 -36.10
C LYS A 84 45.32 -28.61 -35.40
N PRO A 85 45.16 -29.85 -35.90
CA PRO A 85 46.16 -30.34 -36.85
C PRO A 85 45.63 -31.28 -37.95
N ASP A 86 46.43 -31.36 -39.01
CA ASP A 86 46.40 -32.35 -40.09
C ASP A 86 46.72 -33.78 -39.62
N ALA A 87 46.13 -34.78 -40.28
CA ALA A 87 46.63 -36.16 -40.40
C ALA A 87 46.08 -36.70 -41.74
N ALA A 88 46.92 -36.90 -42.75
CA ALA A 88 47.70 -38.13 -43.01
C ALA A 88 46.79 -39.32 -43.37
#